data_AF-A0A0D0GH70-F1
#
_entry.id   AF-A0A0D0GH70-F1
#
_cell.length_a   1.000
_cell.length_b   1.000
_cell.length_c   1.000
_cell.angle_alpha   90.00
_cell.angle_beta   90.00
_cell.angle_gamma   90.00
#
_symmetry.space_group_name_H-M   'P 1'
#
loop_
_entity.id
_entity.type
_entity.pdbx_description
1 polymer ?
#
loop_
_entity_poly.entity_id
_entity_poly.type
_entity_poly.pdbx_seq_one_letter_code
_entity_poly.pdbx_strand_id
1 'polypeptide(L)'
;MRSSTYKILVILLFSCLANSIYAQSILARKISLHVVNQRLGKVMNIMEEKGAFGFSYASKIVPKDSIVNLQADGITIKEALDLLLNEHYEYKETRNFIVLRYAPLQLSLITDKASGDQHLYTISGYIVDERSGRKIHNASVYEKSLAQATLTREDGYFEIALRNIYQPIALTASKENYKEVTTFYLSEVNIQQKNKHVDTAYTAGDFEDIANIGIARFLTSAKQQIHSLNLGGIISQAPYQLSLTPAINTHGTFSGQIVNDISLNLFGGYNAGVDGVEVGGIFNINKMNVNGFQLAGLFNISGGSVSGVQLSGIYNDVWGNVSGTQLTGIKNNIKGSRSGVQLAGLFNNVQKNSSGFQLAGLFNSVHGKVSGVQIAGLFNQADRSDGLQIGLINIARSSSGYSLGLLNFIGDGYNKVSLGYNETIDLNIALKTGTKKLYTLWLGGMNTEKDNRLYAFGLGLGTAIDITKWLTLNPELSCRYLYQGNWKDRNLLNRFDLAFNFKLSKGISITTGPSANIYYTDQDNPVENYAYLLNRTDRFNLGNRKLRGWIGWGAAITIF
;
A
#
# COMPACT_ATOMS: atom_id res chain seq x y z
N MET A 1 -24.38 18.92 -67.02
CA MET A 1 -25.30 18.61 -65.90
C MET A 1 -24.85 17.44 -64.99
N ARG A 2 -23.54 17.21 -64.76
CA ARG A 2 -23.07 16.11 -63.87
C ARG A 2 -22.09 16.53 -62.75
N SER A 3 -21.82 17.83 -62.61
CA SER A 3 -20.87 18.36 -61.60
C SER A 3 -21.55 18.98 -60.37
N SER A 4 -22.79 19.48 -60.49
CA SER A 4 -23.52 20.06 -59.34
C SER A 4 -24.13 19.03 -58.38
N THR A 5 -24.38 17.80 -58.82
CA THR A 5 -24.98 16.75 -57.96
C THR A 5 -24.00 16.19 -56.93
N TYR A 6 -22.70 16.13 -57.23
CA TYR A 6 -21.69 15.68 -56.25
C TYR A 6 -21.40 16.71 -55.16
N LYS A 7 -21.49 18.02 -55.47
CA LYS A 7 -21.29 19.08 -54.47
C LYS A 7 -22.44 19.15 -53.45
N ILE A 8 -23.67 18.86 -53.87
CA ILE A 8 -24.83 18.81 -52.96
C ILE A 8 -24.78 17.55 -52.08
N LEU A 9 -24.32 16.41 -52.61
CA LEU A 9 -24.18 15.17 -51.83
C LEU A 9 -23.07 15.26 -50.76
N VAL A 10 -21.97 15.95 -51.04
CA VAL A 10 -20.86 16.14 -50.07
C VAL A 10 -21.22 17.14 -48.96
N ILE A 11 -22.03 18.17 -49.27
CA ILE A 11 -22.53 19.12 -48.25
C ILE A 11 -23.57 18.46 -47.34
N LEU A 12 -24.41 17.56 -47.85
CA LEU A 12 -25.34 16.75 -47.05
C LEU A 12 -24.64 15.65 -46.24
N LEU A 13 -23.48 15.14 -46.68
CA LEU A 13 -22.68 14.19 -45.90
C LEU A 13 -21.91 14.87 -44.75
N PHE A 14 -21.51 16.14 -44.92
CA PHE A 14 -20.79 16.90 -43.88
C PHE A 14 -21.72 17.51 -42.82
N SER A 15 -22.98 17.78 -43.13
CA SER A 15 -23.97 18.26 -42.14
C SER A 15 -24.46 17.16 -41.18
N CYS A 16 -24.27 15.88 -41.51
CA CYS A 16 -24.57 14.75 -40.61
C CYS A 16 -23.44 14.41 -39.62
N LEU A 17 -22.25 15.01 -39.77
CA LEU A 17 -21.06 14.72 -38.92
C LEU A 17 -20.77 15.79 -37.87
N ALA A 18 -21.62 16.80 -37.72
CA ALA A 18 -21.45 17.89 -36.76
C ALA A 18 -22.55 17.92 -35.67
N ASN A 19 -23.06 16.75 -35.27
CA ASN A 19 -23.72 16.65 -33.98
C ASN A 19 -22.63 16.56 -32.91
N SER A 20 -22.21 17.72 -32.40
CA SER A 20 -21.63 17.80 -31.06
C SER A 20 -22.67 17.21 -30.11
N ILE A 21 -22.51 15.94 -29.75
CA ILE A 21 -23.29 15.29 -28.71
C ILE A 21 -22.96 16.06 -27.44
N TYR A 22 -23.83 17.00 -27.07
CA TYR A 22 -23.89 17.47 -25.70
C TYR A 22 -24.15 16.22 -24.86
N ALA A 23 -23.18 15.81 -24.06
CA ALA A 23 -23.35 14.67 -23.17
C ALA A 23 -24.55 14.96 -22.25
N GLN A 24 -25.68 14.31 -22.51
CA GLN A 24 -26.86 14.44 -21.67
C GLN A 24 -26.51 13.89 -20.29
N SER A 25 -26.73 14.73 -19.26
CA SER A 25 -26.58 14.36 -17.85
C SER A 25 -27.15 12.97 -17.60
N ILE A 26 -26.37 12.08 -16.99
CA ILE A 26 -26.75 10.71 -16.66
C ILE A 26 -28.07 10.73 -15.87
N LEU A 27 -28.21 11.62 -14.89
CA LEU A 27 -29.42 11.73 -14.08
C LEU A 27 -30.67 12.09 -14.91
N ALA A 28 -30.51 12.84 -16.00
CA ALA A 28 -31.58 13.24 -16.90
C ALA A 28 -31.90 12.21 -18.00
N ARG A 29 -31.10 11.15 -18.15
CA ARG A 29 -31.37 10.09 -19.14
C ARG A 29 -32.62 9.33 -18.75
N LYS A 30 -33.41 8.96 -19.75
CA LYS A 30 -34.65 8.20 -19.56
C LYS A 30 -34.40 6.70 -19.62
N ILE A 31 -35.03 5.96 -18.72
CA ILE A 31 -35.01 4.50 -18.66
C ILE A 31 -36.42 3.95 -18.39
N SER A 32 -36.66 2.72 -18.83
CA SER A 32 -37.84 1.94 -18.44
C SER A 32 -37.44 0.83 -17.47
N LEU A 33 -38.12 0.76 -16.33
CA LEU A 33 -37.91 -0.22 -15.28
C LEU A 33 -39.22 -0.93 -14.95
N HIS A 34 -39.22 -2.25 -15.10
CA HIS A 34 -40.32 -3.12 -14.67
C HIS A 34 -39.76 -4.17 -13.73
N VAL A 35 -39.75 -3.84 -12.44
CA VAL A 35 -39.23 -4.68 -11.38
C VAL A 35 -40.29 -4.87 -10.31
N VAL A 36 -40.55 -6.12 -9.95
CA VAL A 36 -41.53 -6.51 -8.94
C VAL A 36 -40.84 -7.46 -7.97
N ASN A 37 -40.99 -7.22 -6.68
CA ASN A 37 -40.42 -8.01 -5.59
C ASN A 37 -38.90 -8.28 -5.76
N GLN A 38 -38.14 -7.24 -6.13
CA GLN A 38 -36.72 -7.35 -6.44
C GLN A 38 -35.89 -6.63 -5.37
N ARG A 39 -34.73 -7.20 -5.00
CA ARG A 39 -33.76 -6.52 -4.13
C ARG A 39 -33.24 -5.26 -4.81
N LEU A 40 -33.19 -4.15 -4.07
CA LEU A 40 -32.71 -2.85 -4.54
C LEU A 40 -31.34 -2.96 -5.21
N GLY A 41 -30.40 -3.73 -4.63
CA GLY A 41 -29.08 -3.93 -5.21
C GLY A 41 -29.11 -4.50 -6.64
N LYS A 42 -30.05 -5.43 -6.94
CA LYS A 42 -30.22 -5.96 -8.30
C LYS A 42 -30.89 -4.95 -9.23
N VAL A 43 -31.84 -4.16 -8.72
CA VAL A 43 -32.46 -3.07 -9.50
C VAL A 43 -31.41 -2.02 -9.88
N MET A 44 -30.52 -1.66 -8.96
CA MET A 44 -29.41 -0.76 -9.23
C MET A 44 -28.48 -1.30 -10.32
N ASN A 45 -28.10 -2.59 -10.30
CA ASN A 45 -27.30 -3.18 -11.38
C ASN A 45 -28.02 -3.10 -12.74
N ILE A 46 -29.34 -3.32 -12.80
CA ILE A 46 -30.12 -3.17 -14.03
C ILE A 46 -30.08 -1.72 -14.52
N MET A 47 -30.13 -0.74 -13.62
CA MET A 47 -30.01 0.67 -13.97
C MET A 47 -28.60 1.01 -14.51
N GLU A 48 -27.54 0.49 -13.90
CA GLU A 48 -26.16 0.65 -14.36
C GLU A 48 -25.99 0.13 -15.79
N GLU A 49 -26.48 -1.09 -16.06
CA GLU A 49 -26.44 -1.72 -17.39
C GLU A 49 -27.25 -0.91 -18.43
N LYS A 50 -28.49 -0.54 -18.11
CA LYS A 50 -29.35 0.21 -19.04
C LYS A 50 -28.88 1.65 -19.28
N GLY A 51 -28.31 2.29 -18.26
CA GLY A 51 -27.90 3.69 -18.30
C GLY A 51 -26.45 3.91 -18.71
N ALA A 52 -25.65 2.85 -18.82
CA ALA A 52 -24.21 2.88 -19.09
C ALA A 52 -23.44 3.79 -18.11
N PHE A 53 -23.68 3.61 -16.81
CA PHE A 53 -22.99 4.30 -15.71
C PHE A 53 -22.80 3.35 -14.52
N GLY A 54 -21.96 3.71 -13.56
CA GLY A 54 -21.85 2.98 -12.28
C GLY A 54 -22.38 3.79 -11.10
N PHE A 55 -22.85 3.14 -10.05
CA PHE A 55 -23.11 3.82 -8.77
C PHE A 55 -21.86 3.83 -7.90
N SER A 56 -21.68 4.91 -7.15
CA SER A 56 -20.63 5.01 -6.14
C SER A 56 -21.19 5.51 -4.81
N TYR A 57 -20.96 4.77 -3.74
CA TYR A 57 -21.50 5.08 -2.40
C TYR A 57 -20.74 4.30 -1.33
N ALA A 58 -20.77 4.80 -0.10
CA ALA A 58 -20.29 4.05 1.05
C ALA A 58 -21.20 2.84 1.28
N SER A 59 -20.59 1.65 1.33
CA SER A 59 -21.30 0.36 1.27
C SER A 59 -22.38 0.15 2.35
N LYS A 60 -22.27 0.86 3.48
CA LYS A 60 -23.17 0.75 4.64
C LYS A 60 -24.44 1.60 4.55
N ILE A 61 -24.52 2.53 3.59
CA ILE A 61 -25.53 3.59 3.58
C ILE A 61 -26.75 3.25 2.72
N VAL A 62 -26.60 2.38 1.71
CA VAL A 62 -27.68 2.00 0.80
C VAL A 62 -28.24 0.63 1.19
N PRO A 63 -29.55 0.48 1.48
CA PRO A 63 -30.14 -0.77 1.94
C PRO A 63 -30.38 -1.74 0.77
N LYS A 64 -29.30 -2.34 0.25
CA LYS A 64 -29.32 -3.19 -0.96
C LYS A 64 -30.28 -4.37 -0.90
N ASP A 65 -30.53 -4.89 0.30
CA ASP A 65 -31.40 -6.05 0.52
C ASP A 65 -32.89 -5.68 0.63
N SER A 66 -33.22 -4.38 0.68
CA SER A 66 -34.62 -3.92 0.66
C SER A 66 -35.31 -4.38 -0.62
N ILE A 67 -36.53 -4.89 -0.46
CA ILE A 67 -37.40 -5.29 -1.56
C ILE A 67 -38.12 -4.06 -2.08
N VAL A 68 -38.03 -3.82 -3.38
CA VAL A 68 -38.65 -2.66 -4.05
C VAL A 68 -39.52 -3.11 -5.21
N ASN A 69 -40.51 -2.28 -5.54
CA ASN A 69 -41.39 -2.44 -6.69
C ASN A 69 -41.38 -1.13 -7.48
N LEU A 70 -41.09 -1.20 -8.77
CA LEU A 70 -41.14 -0.05 -9.66
C LEU A 70 -41.56 -0.51 -11.06
N GLN A 71 -42.64 0.06 -11.56
CA GLN A 71 -43.12 -0.14 -12.93
C GLN A 71 -43.29 1.24 -13.55
N ALA A 72 -42.35 1.63 -14.41
CA ALA A 72 -42.36 2.95 -15.02
C ALA A 72 -41.63 2.94 -16.36
N ASP A 73 -42.19 3.66 -17.33
CA ASP A 73 -41.66 3.80 -18.68
C ASP A 73 -41.18 5.22 -18.95
N GLY A 74 -39.97 5.34 -19.52
CA GLY A 74 -39.43 6.63 -19.96
C GLY A 74 -39.22 7.66 -18.85
N ILE A 75 -39.13 7.23 -17.59
CA ILE A 75 -38.78 8.08 -16.45
C ILE A 75 -37.28 8.38 -16.45
N THR A 76 -36.90 9.52 -15.91
CA THR A 76 -35.48 9.86 -15.74
C THR A 76 -34.83 8.96 -14.68
N ILE A 77 -33.52 8.75 -14.78
CA ILE A 77 -32.76 8.04 -13.75
C ILE A 77 -32.94 8.71 -12.38
N LYS A 78 -32.97 10.05 -12.33
CA LYS A 78 -33.25 10.79 -11.10
C LYS A 78 -34.61 10.42 -10.49
N GLU A 79 -35.68 10.47 -11.28
CA GLU A 79 -37.03 10.12 -10.80
C GLU A 79 -37.12 8.65 -10.34
N ALA A 80 -36.47 7.74 -11.08
CA ALA A 80 -36.37 6.34 -10.67
C ALA A 80 -35.69 6.21 -9.29
N LEU A 81 -34.59 6.94 -9.07
CA LEU A 81 -33.90 6.94 -7.78
C LEU A 81 -34.75 7.55 -6.66
N ASP A 82 -35.43 8.66 -6.92
CA ASP A 82 -36.32 9.30 -5.95
C ASP A 82 -37.43 8.35 -5.48
N LEU A 83 -38.03 7.59 -6.40
CA LEU A 83 -39.04 6.57 -6.08
C LEU A 83 -38.45 5.36 -5.34
N LEU A 84 -37.26 4.91 -5.71
CA LEU A 84 -36.63 3.73 -5.12
C LEU A 84 -36.04 3.99 -3.73
N LEU A 85 -35.61 5.24 -3.47
CA LEU A 85 -34.90 5.65 -2.27
C LEU A 85 -35.71 6.61 -1.37
N ASN A 86 -36.99 6.81 -1.70
CA ASN A 86 -37.94 7.65 -0.96
C ASN A 86 -37.42 9.08 -0.69
N GLU A 87 -36.71 9.66 -1.65
CA GLU A 87 -36.09 11.00 -1.55
C GLU A 87 -35.11 11.24 -0.39
N HIS A 88 -34.70 10.20 0.35
CA HIS A 88 -33.78 10.32 1.50
C HIS A 88 -32.31 10.50 1.09
N TYR A 89 -32.04 10.61 -0.20
CA TYR A 89 -30.71 10.61 -0.76
C TYR A 89 -30.53 11.80 -1.72
N GLU A 90 -29.29 12.24 -1.83
CA GLU A 90 -28.82 13.20 -2.80
C GLU A 90 -27.94 12.47 -3.82
N TYR A 91 -28.06 12.86 -5.09
CA TYR A 91 -27.34 12.25 -6.19
C TYR A 91 -26.44 13.26 -6.85
N LYS A 92 -25.17 12.91 -7.04
CA LYS A 92 -24.20 13.77 -7.74
C LYS A 92 -23.60 13.04 -8.91
N GLU A 93 -23.65 13.69 -10.06
CA GLU A 93 -23.10 13.14 -11.28
C GLU A 93 -21.61 13.42 -11.40
N THR A 94 -20.86 12.39 -11.77
CA THR A 94 -19.46 12.46 -12.19
C THR A 94 -19.34 11.73 -13.52
N ARG A 95 -18.24 11.94 -14.28
CA ARG A 95 -18.09 11.53 -15.70
C ARG A 95 -18.82 10.23 -16.09
N ASN A 96 -18.63 9.14 -15.33
CA ASN A 96 -19.28 7.83 -15.57
C ASN A 96 -20.01 7.26 -14.35
N PHE A 97 -20.19 8.03 -13.27
CA PHE A 97 -20.80 7.53 -12.04
C PHE A 97 -21.85 8.46 -11.46
N ILE A 98 -22.87 7.87 -10.84
CA ILE A 98 -23.79 8.57 -9.93
C ILE A 98 -23.35 8.27 -8.50
N VAL A 99 -22.97 9.31 -7.76
CA VAL A 99 -22.62 9.23 -6.35
C VAL A 99 -23.90 9.37 -5.51
N LEU A 100 -24.19 8.41 -4.64
CA LEU A 100 -25.33 8.45 -3.73
C LEU A 100 -24.87 8.85 -2.33
N ARG A 101 -25.48 9.90 -1.78
CA ARG A 101 -25.24 10.39 -0.41
C ARG A 101 -26.55 10.38 0.37
N TYR A 102 -26.56 9.84 1.58
CA TYR A 102 -27.75 9.92 2.45
C TYR A 102 -27.95 11.35 2.93
N ALA A 103 -29.12 11.91 2.64
CA ALA A 103 -29.45 13.32 2.85
C ALA A 103 -30.99 13.49 2.98
N PRO A 104 -31.60 12.99 4.06
CA PRO A 104 -33.04 13.02 4.25
C PRO A 104 -33.64 14.40 4.55
N LEU A 105 -32.82 15.37 4.94
CA LEU A 105 -33.24 16.72 5.33
C LEU A 105 -32.83 17.76 4.28
N GLN A 106 -33.43 18.95 4.28
CA GLN A 106 -33.13 20.02 3.31
C GLN A 106 -32.78 21.32 4.02
N LEU A 107 -31.78 22.03 3.49
CA LEU A 107 -31.32 23.33 4.00
C LEU A 107 -31.94 24.46 3.20
N SER A 108 -32.23 25.57 3.89
CA SER A 108 -32.49 26.86 3.28
C SER A 108 -31.42 27.86 3.70
N LEU A 109 -30.91 28.62 2.72
CA LEU A 109 -29.95 29.71 2.93
C LEU A 109 -30.69 31.03 2.82
N ILE A 110 -30.80 31.74 3.94
CA ILE A 110 -31.44 33.05 4.03
C ILE A 110 -30.33 34.09 4.08
N THR A 111 -30.28 34.99 3.11
CA THR A 111 -29.26 36.05 3.04
C THR A 111 -29.73 37.29 3.76
N ASP A 112 -28.90 37.80 4.67
CA ASP A 112 -29.12 39.10 5.33
C ASP A 112 -28.44 40.23 4.55
N LYS A 113 -27.17 40.03 4.19
CA LYS A 113 -26.34 41.02 3.49
C LYS A 113 -25.41 40.34 2.50
N ALA A 114 -25.40 40.82 1.26
CA ALA A 114 -24.45 40.45 0.22
C ALA A 114 -23.97 41.74 -0.46
N SER A 115 -22.75 42.15 -0.14
CA SER A 115 -22.22 43.44 -0.61
C SER A 115 -20.70 43.46 -0.62
N GLY A 116 -20.13 44.20 -1.56
CA GLY A 116 -18.70 44.49 -1.65
C GLY A 116 -18.30 44.70 -3.10
N ASP A 117 -16.99 44.59 -3.36
CA ASP A 117 -16.41 44.72 -4.69
C ASP A 117 -15.67 43.44 -5.11
N GLN A 118 -14.98 43.49 -6.25
CA GLN A 118 -14.20 42.36 -6.77
C GLN A 118 -13.02 41.95 -5.86
N HIS A 119 -12.52 42.85 -5.02
CA HIS A 119 -11.41 42.55 -4.11
C HIS A 119 -11.89 41.91 -2.82
N LEU A 120 -13.01 42.40 -2.28
CA LEU A 120 -13.60 41.92 -1.04
C LEU A 120 -15.13 42.00 -1.09
N TYR A 121 -15.79 40.84 -1.14
CA TYR A 121 -17.25 40.72 -1.11
C TYR A 121 -17.68 39.92 0.11
N THR A 122 -18.55 40.51 0.93
CA THR A 122 -19.01 39.87 2.17
C THR A 122 -20.44 39.41 2.02
N ILE A 123 -20.68 38.13 2.37
CA ILE A 123 -22.02 37.53 2.40
C ILE A 123 -22.29 37.05 3.82
N SER A 124 -23.46 37.38 4.35
CA SER A 124 -23.91 36.94 5.67
C SER A 124 -25.39 36.60 5.66
N GLY A 125 -25.80 35.76 6.62
CA GLY A 125 -27.17 35.29 6.73
C GLY A 125 -27.30 34.11 7.68
N TYR A 126 -28.36 33.31 7.51
CA TYR A 126 -28.66 32.16 8.34
C TYR A 126 -28.84 30.89 7.50
N ILE A 127 -28.42 29.76 8.06
CA ILE A 127 -28.78 28.44 7.55
C ILE A 127 -29.86 27.85 8.45
N VAL A 128 -30.96 27.41 7.84
CA VAL A 128 -32.11 26.82 8.55
C VAL A 128 -32.54 25.52 7.90
N ASP A 129 -33.16 24.65 8.69
CA ASP A 129 -33.89 23.49 8.20
C ASP A 129 -35.15 23.96 7.46
N GLU A 130 -35.31 23.57 6.20
CA GLU A 130 -36.38 24.09 5.33
C GLU A 130 -37.78 23.73 5.86
N ARG A 131 -37.93 22.56 6.48
CA ARG A 131 -39.24 22.08 6.95
C ARG A 131 -39.60 22.60 8.32
N SER A 132 -38.66 22.58 9.26
CA SER A 132 -38.91 22.94 10.67
C SER A 132 -38.60 24.41 10.98
N GLY A 133 -37.87 25.11 10.10
CA GLY A 133 -37.39 26.47 10.35
C GLY A 133 -36.29 26.56 11.42
N ARG A 134 -35.81 25.43 11.96
CA ARG A 134 -34.79 25.41 13.00
C ARG A 134 -33.46 25.91 12.44
N LYS A 135 -32.82 26.85 13.15
CA LYS A 135 -31.48 27.33 12.79
C LYS A 135 -30.43 26.21 12.95
N ILE A 136 -29.54 26.08 11.95
CA ILE A 136 -28.57 24.99 11.87
C ILE A 136 -27.19 25.51 12.24
N HIS A 137 -26.66 25.01 13.35
CA HIS A 137 -25.29 25.29 13.79
C HIS A 137 -24.29 24.34 13.14
N ASN A 138 -23.02 24.76 13.07
CA ASN A 138 -21.93 23.97 12.49
C ASN A 138 -22.25 23.45 11.06
N ALA A 139 -23.01 24.21 10.25
CA ALA A 139 -23.12 23.96 8.82
C ALA A 139 -21.94 24.62 8.09
N SER A 140 -21.42 23.96 7.07
CA SER A 140 -20.38 24.50 6.21
C SER A 140 -21.01 25.43 5.18
N VAL A 141 -20.57 26.68 5.11
CA VAL A 141 -20.95 27.62 4.06
C VAL A 141 -19.68 27.99 3.28
N TYR A 142 -19.68 27.76 1.97
CA TYR A 142 -18.45 27.79 1.17
C TYR A 142 -18.67 28.18 -0.30
N GLU A 143 -17.62 28.74 -0.90
CA GLU A 143 -17.53 29.01 -2.33
C GLU A 143 -16.40 28.14 -2.90
N LYS A 144 -16.75 27.28 -3.87
CA LYS A 144 -15.88 26.17 -4.29
C LYS A 144 -14.67 26.63 -5.09
N SER A 145 -14.84 27.61 -5.97
CA SER A 145 -13.79 28.04 -6.89
C SER A 145 -12.75 28.94 -6.24
N LEU A 146 -13.14 29.66 -5.18
CA LEU A 146 -12.26 30.48 -4.35
C LEU A 146 -11.66 29.69 -3.18
N ALA A 147 -12.05 28.43 -2.97
CA ALA A 147 -11.61 27.56 -1.88
C ALA A 147 -11.77 28.20 -0.48
N GLN A 148 -12.86 28.93 -0.27
CA GLN A 148 -13.14 29.66 0.96
C GLN A 148 -14.38 29.12 1.65
N ALA A 149 -14.32 28.98 2.97
CA ALA A 149 -15.40 28.43 3.78
C ALA A 149 -15.48 29.05 5.17
N THR A 150 -16.68 29.01 5.74
CA THR A 150 -16.97 29.38 7.12
C THR A 150 -17.94 28.36 7.74
N LEU A 151 -18.07 28.38 9.07
CA LEU A 151 -19.07 27.59 9.78
C LEU A 151 -20.14 28.49 10.36
N THR A 152 -21.39 28.03 10.33
CA THR A 152 -22.46 28.69 11.08
C THR A 152 -22.23 28.59 12.58
N ARG A 153 -22.62 29.64 13.29
CA ARG A 153 -22.59 29.74 14.76
C ARG A 153 -23.72 28.92 15.39
N GLU A 154 -23.80 28.90 16.73
CA GLU A 154 -24.86 28.17 17.46
C GLU A 154 -26.28 28.61 17.09
N ASP A 155 -26.44 29.88 16.75
CA ASP A 155 -27.69 30.47 16.28
C ASP A 155 -27.87 30.35 14.76
N GLY A 156 -27.08 29.52 14.07
CA GLY A 156 -27.15 29.31 12.63
C GLY A 156 -26.70 30.47 11.75
N TYR A 157 -26.22 31.58 12.34
CA TYR A 157 -25.69 32.71 11.61
C TYR A 157 -24.33 32.38 10.96
N PHE A 158 -24.09 32.86 9.74
CA PHE A 158 -22.79 32.81 9.08
C PHE A 158 -22.38 34.16 8.51
N GLU A 159 -21.08 34.34 8.37
CA GLU A 159 -20.46 35.43 7.62
C GLU A 159 -19.23 34.89 6.90
N ILE A 160 -19.13 35.18 5.60
CA ILE A 160 -18.01 34.80 4.74
C ILE A 160 -17.55 36.02 3.94
N ALA A 161 -16.23 36.24 3.94
CA ALA A 161 -15.59 37.30 3.18
C ALA A 161 -14.81 36.67 2.02
N LEU A 162 -15.31 36.87 0.81
CA LEU A 162 -14.76 36.35 -0.44
C LEU A 162 -13.81 37.36 -1.06
N ARG A 163 -12.64 36.89 -1.49
CA ARG A 163 -11.58 37.73 -2.07
C ARG A 163 -11.31 37.36 -3.52
N ASN A 164 -10.96 38.36 -4.34
CA ASN A 164 -10.55 38.21 -5.74
C ASN A 164 -11.62 37.50 -6.60
N ILE A 165 -12.79 38.11 -6.74
CA ILE A 165 -13.93 37.54 -7.46
C ILE A 165 -13.85 37.88 -8.95
N TYR A 166 -13.68 36.85 -9.77
CA TYR A 166 -13.58 36.94 -11.24
C TYR A 166 -14.73 36.23 -11.96
N GLN A 167 -15.69 35.68 -11.22
CA GLN A 167 -16.83 34.92 -11.74
C GLN A 167 -18.04 35.07 -10.80
N PRO A 168 -19.27 34.73 -11.25
CA PRO A 168 -20.43 34.69 -10.37
C PRO A 168 -20.16 33.82 -9.13
N ILE A 169 -20.60 34.29 -7.97
CA ILE A 169 -20.36 33.63 -6.69
C ILE A 169 -21.43 32.54 -6.52
N ALA A 170 -21.03 31.28 -6.41
CA ALA A 170 -21.92 30.16 -6.12
C ALA A 170 -21.75 29.72 -4.66
N LEU A 171 -22.48 30.35 -3.75
CA LEU A 171 -22.37 30.06 -2.32
C LEU A 171 -23.18 28.81 -1.98
N THR A 172 -22.50 27.78 -1.48
CA THR A 172 -23.12 26.51 -1.12
C THR A 172 -23.15 26.34 0.40
N ALA A 173 -24.25 25.85 0.95
CA ALA A 173 -24.32 25.37 2.33
C ALA A 173 -24.50 23.84 2.38
N SER A 174 -23.73 23.18 3.25
CA SER A 174 -23.74 21.73 3.42
C SER A 174 -23.67 21.34 4.90
N LYS A 175 -24.40 20.28 5.25
CA LYS A 175 -24.45 19.67 6.59
C LYS A 175 -24.65 18.17 6.46
N GLU A 176 -24.06 17.40 7.36
CA GLU A 176 -24.28 15.95 7.43
C GLU A 176 -25.79 15.61 7.49
N ASN A 177 -26.24 14.65 6.67
CA ASN A 177 -27.65 14.24 6.53
C ASN A 177 -28.60 15.29 5.93
N TYR A 178 -28.09 16.39 5.38
CA TYR A 178 -28.86 17.40 4.67
C TYR A 178 -28.46 17.49 3.19
N LYS A 179 -29.44 17.73 2.31
CA LYS A 179 -29.22 18.10 0.90
C LYS A 179 -28.56 19.47 0.84
N GLU A 180 -27.61 19.64 -0.08
CA GLU A 180 -26.92 20.92 -0.27
C GLU A 180 -27.85 21.97 -0.89
N VAL A 181 -27.66 23.22 -0.49
CA VAL A 181 -28.32 24.38 -1.10
C VAL A 181 -27.27 25.32 -1.67
N THR A 182 -27.47 25.79 -2.90
CA THR A 182 -26.59 26.75 -3.56
C THR A 182 -27.35 28.01 -3.94
N THR A 183 -26.82 29.17 -3.58
CA THR A 183 -27.35 30.48 -3.93
C THR A 183 -26.31 31.24 -4.75
N PHE A 184 -26.74 31.84 -5.86
CA PHE A 184 -25.88 32.60 -6.75
C PHE A 184 -25.95 34.09 -6.44
N TYR A 185 -24.80 34.74 -6.38
CA TYR A 185 -24.69 36.19 -6.24
C TYR A 185 -23.94 36.78 -7.43
N LEU A 186 -24.44 37.89 -7.93
CA LEU A 186 -23.80 38.66 -8.98
C LEU A 186 -22.92 39.73 -8.33
N SER A 187 -21.62 39.65 -8.60
CA SER A 187 -20.74 40.82 -8.47
C SER A 187 -20.75 41.56 -9.81
N GLU A 188 -20.56 42.88 -9.83
CA GLU A 188 -20.20 43.57 -11.06
C GLU A 188 -18.84 43.00 -11.53
N VAL A 189 -18.83 42.15 -12.56
CA VAL A 189 -17.62 41.52 -13.10
C VAL A 189 -17.23 42.22 -14.41
N ASN A 190 -16.02 42.75 -14.47
CA ASN A 190 -15.44 43.27 -15.72
C ASN A 190 -14.69 42.11 -16.40
N ILE A 191 -15.21 41.65 -17.53
CA ILE A 191 -14.72 40.43 -18.20
C ILE A 191 -13.37 40.72 -18.84
N GLN A 192 -12.28 40.39 -18.13
CA GLN A 192 -10.99 40.09 -18.75
C GLN A 192 -10.63 38.65 -18.38
N GLN A 193 -11.13 37.67 -19.14
CA GLN A 193 -10.91 36.26 -18.84
C GLN A 193 -9.79 35.64 -19.69
N LYS A 194 -8.77 35.12 -19.00
CA LYS A 194 -8.16 33.82 -19.33
C LYS A 194 -9.02 32.76 -18.65
N ASN A 195 -9.55 31.80 -19.41
CA ASN A 195 -10.29 30.65 -18.88
C ASN A 195 -9.41 29.84 -17.93
N LYS A 196 -9.65 29.95 -16.61
CA LYS A 196 -9.14 29.00 -15.62
C LYS A 196 -10.32 28.15 -15.17
N HIS A 197 -10.49 26.98 -15.77
CA HIS A 197 -11.41 25.97 -15.24
C HIS A 197 -10.83 25.44 -13.93
N VAL A 198 -11.57 25.62 -12.83
CA VAL A 198 -11.31 24.88 -11.59
C VAL A 198 -12.14 23.60 -11.68
N ASP A 199 -11.47 22.48 -11.94
CA ASP A 199 -12.11 21.16 -11.97
C ASP A 199 -12.44 20.73 -10.53
N THR A 200 -13.71 20.89 -10.14
CA THR A 200 -14.24 20.31 -8.90
C THR A 200 -14.74 18.91 -9.16
N ALA A 201 -14.26 17.94 -8.38
CA ALA A 201 -14.65 16.54 -8.52
C ALA A 201 -15.22 16.01 -7.20
N TYR A 202 -16.35 15.32 -7.28
CA TYR A 202 -16.79 14.48 -6.16
C TYR A 202 -15.97 13.21 -6.18
N THR A 203 -15.22 12.96 -5.11
CA THR A 203 -14.50 11.70 -4.95
C THR A 203 -15.27 10.84 -3.96
N ALA A 204 -15.73 9.68 -4.40
CA ALA A 204 -16.37 8.71 -3.52
C ALA A 204 -15.30 7.90 -2.77
N GLY A 205 -15.49 7.70 -1.46
CA GLY A 205 -14.59 6.92 -0.61
C GLY A 205 -14.72 7.29 0.87
N ASP A 206 -14.27 6.37 1.73
CA ASP A 206 -14.27 6.54 3.20
C ASP A 206 -13.09 7.43 3.65
N PHE A 207 -13.03 8.68 3.16
CA PHE A 207 -11.95 9.63 3.44
C PHE A 207 -11.97 10.21 4.85
N GLU A 208 -13.02 9.93 5.63
CA GLU A 208 -13.20 10.38 7.01
C GLU A 208 -12.32 9.62 8.02
N ASP A 209 -11.87 8.42 7.66
CA ASP A 209 -11.15 7.54 8.58
C ASP A 209 -9.80 8.12 9.03
N ILE A 210 -9.12 8.95 8.20
CA ILE A 210 -7.88 9.61 8.64
C ILE A 210 -8.14 10.65 9.72
N ALA A 211 -9.20 11.44 9.58
CA ALA A 211 -9.51 12.48 10.56
C ALA A 211 -9.75 11.88 11.95
N ASN A 212 -10.11 10.60 12.02
CA ASN A 212 -10.33 9.84 13.25
C ASN A 212 -9.07 9.25 13.88
N ILE A 213 -7.91 9.26 13.21
CA ILE A 213 -6.64 8.81 13.81
C ILE A 213 -6.25 9.77 14.94
N GLY A 214 -5.84 9.24 16.10
CA GLY A 214 -5.51 10.05 17.28
C GLY A 214 -4.53 11.21 17.01
N ILE A 215 -3.49 10.99 16.19
CA ILE A 215 -2.51 12.03 15.85
C ILE A 215 -3.08 13.07 14.87
N ALA A 216 -3.84 12.65 13.87
CA ALA A 216 -4.49 13.56 12.93
C ALA A 216 -5.55 14.41 13.64
N ARG A 217 -6.33 13.79 14.54
CA ARG A 217 -7.33 14.48 15.37
C ARG A 217 -6.71 15.50 16.32
N PHE A 218 -5.51 15.21 16.86
CA PHE A 218 -4.78 16.13 17.72
C PHE A 218 -4.19 17.33 16.96
N LEU A 219 -3.71 17.11 15.73
CA LEU A 219 -3.02 18.14 14.93
C LEU A 219 -3.94 18.98 14.05
N THR A 220 -5.19 18.55 13.84
CA THR A 220 -6.20 19.28 13.06
C THR A 220 -7.18 20.01 13.97
N SER A 221 -7.72 21.14 13.51
CA SER A 221 -8.71 21.91 14.29
C SER A 221 -10.10 21.26 14.25
N ALA A 222 -10.90 21.47 15.30
CA ALA A 222 -12.29 21.02 15.35
C ALA A 222 -13.12 21.55 14.15
N LYS A 223 -12.86 22.79 13.71
CA LYS A 223 -13.53 23.37 12.53
C LYS A 223 -13.23 22.57 11.25
N GLN A 224 -11.97 22.16 11.04
CA GLN A 224 -11.59 21.32 9.91
C GLN A 224 -12.24 19.94 9.95
N GLN A 225 -12.34 19.34 11.14
CA GLN A 225 -13.02 18.06 11.33
C GLN A 225 -14.51 18.18 11.00
N ILE A 226 -15.19 19.23 11.48
CA ILE A 226 -16.59 19.52 11.16
C ILE A 226 -16.78 19.73 9.65
N HIS A 227 -15.91 20.50 9.00
CA HIS A 227 -15.99 20.65 7.54
C HIS A 227 -15.83 19.32 6.81
N SER A 228 -14.91 18.45 7.25
CA SER A 228 -14.72 17.15 6.63
C SER A 228 -15.99 16.29 6.72
N LEU A 229 -16.67 16.30 7.87
CA LEU A 229 -17.94 15.57 8.07
C LEU A 229 -19.09 16.17 7.25
N ASN A 230 -19.21 17.49 7.22
CA ASN A 230 -20.29 18.15 6.48
C ASN A 230 -20.14 17.98 4.96
N LEU A 231 -18.91 18.09 4.44
CA LEU A 231 -18.62 18.11 3.01
C LEU A 231 -18.39 16.71 2.42
N GLY A 232 -18.06 15.72 3.27
CA GLY A 232 -17.74 14.36 2.84
C GLY A 232 -16.65 14.32 1.76
N GLY A 233 -17.00 13.79 0.59
CA GLY A 233 -16.12 13.57 -0.56
C GLY A 233 -15.99 14.73 -1.56
N ILE A 234 -16.41 15.96 -1.20
CA ILE A 234 -16.17 17.13 -2.06
C ILE A 234 -14.69 17.47 -2.07
N ILE A 235 -14.07 17.41 -3.25
CA ILE A 235 -12.68 17.80 -3.44
C ILE A 235 -12.59 18.89 -4.53
N SER A 236 -11.74 19.88 -4.27
CA SER A 236 -11.31 20.88 -5.26
C SER A 236 -9.81 20.80 -5.49
N GLN A 237 -9.34 21.42 -6.57
CA GLN A 237 -7.91 21.56 -6.89
C GLN A 237 -7.44 22.99 -6.70
N ALA A 238 -6.21 23.16 -6.19
CA ALA A 238 -5.53 24.44 -6.11
C ALA A 238 -4.06 24.30 -6.54
N PRO A 239 -3.47 25.32 -7.15
CA PRO A 239 -2.08 25.24 -7.62
C PRO A 239 -1.07 25.21 -6.47
N TYR A 240 -1.37 25.84 -5.33
CA TYR A 240 -0.45 25.89 -4.21
C TYR A 240 -1.13 26.05 -2.85
N GLN A 241 -0.48 25.54 -1.82
CA GLN A 241 -0.76 25.83 -0.41
C GLN A 241 0.50 26.27 0.32
N LEU A 242 0.37 27.30 1.15
CA LEU A 242 1.34 27.64 2.19
C LEU A 242 0.68 27.44 3.55
N SER A 243 1.31 26.70 4.45
CA SER A 243 0.82 26.52 5.82
C SER A 243 1.91 26.75 6.86
N LEU A 244 1.54 27.38 7.96
CA LEU A 244 2.33 27.40 9.19
C LEU A 244 1.98 26.16 10.01
N THR A 245 0.69 25.95 10.23
CA THR A 245 0.09 24.78 10.88
C THR A 245 -1.18 24.40 10.12
N PRO A 246 -1.79 23.24 10.36
CA PRO A 246 -3.08 22.91 9.74
C PRO A 246 -4.14 24.00 9.96
N ALA A 247 -4.15 24.70 11.09
CA ALA A 247 -5.11 25.78 11.36
C ALA A 247 -4.78 27.12 10.68
N ILE A 248 -3.51 27.38 10.36
CA ILE A 248 -3.03 28.64 9.78
C ILE A 248 -2.41 28.33 8.41
N ASN A 249 -3.22 28.43 7.36
CA ASN A 249 -2.83 28.13 5.98
C ASN A 249 -3.63 28.95 4.96
N THR A 250 -3.21 28.95 3.69
CA THR A 250 -3.83 29.75 2.61
C THR A 250 -5.28 29.36 2.28
N HIS A 251 -5.71 28.14 2.60
CA HIS A 251 -7.07 27.63 2.39
C HIS A 251 -7.89 27.56 3.69
N GLY A 252 -7.34 28.07 4.81
CA GLY A 252 -7.97 28.05 6.12
C GLY A 252 -8.50 26.66 6.51
N THR A 253 -9.76 26.62 6.95
CA THR A 253 -10.39 25.39 7.42
C THR A 253 -10.85 24.45 6.30
N PHE A 254 -10.74 24.88 5.03
CA PHE A 254 -11.11 24.11 3.85
C PHE A 254 -9.94 23.29 3.27
N SER A 255 -8.72 23.46 3.77
CA SER A 255 -7.49 22.80 3.24
C SER A 255 -7.63 21.28 3.09
N GLY A 256 -8.34 20.63 4.01
CA GLY A 256 -8.60 19.18 3.95
C GLY A 256 -9.42 18.75 2.73
N GLN A 257 -10.05 19.65 1.99
CA GLN A 257 -10.79 19.36 0.75
C GLN A 257 -10.08 19.84 -0.50
N ILE A 258 -8.82 20.26 -0.37
CA ILE A 258 -8.02 20.75 -1.50
C ILE A 258 -6.91 19.76 -1.85
N VAL A 259 -6.87 19.36 -3.12
CA VAL A 259 -5.70 18.73 -3.72
C VAL A 259 -4.78 19.83 -4.25
N ASN A 260 -3.53 19.81 -3.84
CA ASN A 260 -2.56 20.84 -4.21
C ASN A 260 -1.50 20.30 -5.18
N ASP A 261 -1.12 21.06 -6.19
CA ASP A 261 0.07 20.73 -6.99
C ASP A 261 1.35 20.97 -6.17
N ILE A 262 1.38 22.04 -5.37
CA ILE A 262 2.49 22.38 -4.48
C ILE A 262 1.97 22.65 -3.05
N SER A 263 2.49 21.98 -2.03
CA SER A 263 2.13 22.22 -0.62
C SER A 263 3.39 22.43 0.22
N LEU A 264 3.59 23.65 0.72
CA LEU A 264 4.73 24.00 1.57
C LEU A 264 4.24 24.29 2.99
N ASN A 265 4.68 23.47 3.94
CA ASN A 265 4.17 23.44 5.30
C ASN A 265 5.34 23.66 6.29
N LEU A 266 5.39 24.79 6.99
CA LEU A 266 6.50 25.12 7.89
C LEU A 266 6.57 24.17 9.08
N PHE A 267 5.45 23.93 9.78
CA PHE A 267 5.37 22.89 10.81
C PHE A 267 4.59 21.68 10.31
N GLY A 268 3.39 21.87 9.76
CA GLY A 268 2.70 20.74 9.15
C GLY A 268 1.46 21.09 8.35
N GLY A 269 1.18 20.24 7.36
CA GLY A 269 0.10 20.39 6.40
C GLY A 269 -1.04 19.41 6.61
N TYR A 270 -2.24 19.84 6.23
CA TYR A 270 -3.42 18.99 6.14
C TYR A 270 -4.14 19.27 4.82
N ASN A 271 -4.04 18.35 3.86
CA ASN A 271 -4.61 18.47 2.52
C ASN A 271 -5.60 17.33 2.22
N ALA A 272 -6.40 17.49 1.18
CA ALA A 272 -7.09 16.34 0.61
C ALA A 272 -6.08 15.39 -0.05
N GLY A 273 -5.18 15.92 -0.87
CA GLY A 273 -4.12 15.16 -1.55
C GLY A 273 -3.11 16.09 -2.20
N VAL A 274 -2.12 15.53 -2.89
CA VAL A 274 -1.08 16.31 -3.57
C VAL A 274 -0.75 15.69 -4.93
N ASP A 275 -0.74 16.50 -5.98
CA ASP A 275 -0.40 16.11 -7.35
C ASP A 275 0.86 16.88 -7.84
N GLY A 276 1.94 16.76 -7.08
CA GLY A 276 3.22 17.39 -7.39
C GLY A 276 4.21 17.30 -6.25
N VAL A 277 4.38 18.39 -5.48
CA VAL A 277 5.40 18.50 -4.43
C VAL A 277 4.78 18.87 -3.10
N GLU A 278 5.10 18.13 -2.06
CA GLU A 278 4.74 18.46 -0.69
C GLU A 278 5.95 18.41 0.24
N VAL A 279 6.16 19.48 1.00
CA VAL A 279 7.25 19.59 1.96
C VAL A 279 6.69 20.06 3.29
N GLY A 280 6.92 19.29 4.35
CA GLY A 280 6.52 19.58 5.72
C GLY A 280 7.71 19.62 6.67
N GLY A 281 7.84 20.69 7.45
CA GLY A 281 8.94 20.79 8.42
C GLY A 281 8.87 19.73 9.52
N ILE A 282 7.66 19.37 9.97
CA ILE A 282 7.44 18.28 10.93
C ILE A 282 6.60 17.17 10.30
N PHE A 283 5.45 17.49 9.70
CA PHE A 283 4.54 16.47 9.19
C PHE A 283 3.73 16.88 7.97
N ASN A 284 3.24 15.89 7.23
CA ASN A 284 2.18 16.05 6.23
C ASN A 284 1.08 15.01 6.46
N ILE A 285 -0.19 15.43 6.35
CA ILE A 285 -1.35 14.56 6.44
C ILE A 285 -2.24 14.80 5.22
N ASN A 286 -2.45 13.75 4.44
CA ASN A 286 -3.28 13.75 3.24
C ASN A 286 -4.41 12.74 3.37
N LYS A 287 -5.66 13.17 3.19
CA LYS A 287 -6.82 12.27 3.21
C LYS A 287 -6.82 11.25 2.07
N MET A 288 -6.21 11.60 0.95
CA MET A 288 -6.26 10.86 -0.31
C MET A 288 -4.86 10.59 -0.84
N ASN A 289 -4.72 10.59 -2.17
CA ASN A 289 -3.50 10.19 -2.87
C ASN A 289 -2.43 11.28 -2.84
N VAL A 290 -1.20 10.82 -2.98
CA VAL A 290 -0.04 11.67 -3.27
C VAL A 290 0.60 11.16 -4.55
N ASN A 291 0.63 12.00 -5.58
CA ASN A 291 1.28 11.74 -6.85
C ASN A 291 2.44 12.72 -7.02
N GLY A 292 3.68 12.24 -6.87
CA GLY A 292 4.88 13.07 -6.99
C GLY A 292 5.86 12.91 -5.84
N PHE A 293 6.30 14.01 -5.24
CA PHE A 293 7.32 14.06 -4.19
C PHE A 293 6.72 14.55 -2.87
N GLN A 294 6.97 13.82 -1.79
CA GLN A 294 6.54 14.20 -0.45
C GLN A 294 7.68 14.04 0.56
N LEU A 295 7.96 15.09 1.33
CA LEU A 295 8.98 15.13 2.37
C LEU A 295 8.41 15.67 3.68
N ALA A 296 8.67 14.98 4.79
CA ALA A 296 8.37 15.48 6.13
C ALA A 296 9.56 15.33 7.08
N GLY A 297 9.75 16.28 7.99
CA GLY A 297 10.80 16.16 9.03
C GLY A 297 10.63 14.93 9.91
N LEU A 298 9.40 14.62 10.34
CA LEU A 298 9.10 13.44 11.16
C LEU A 298 8.24 12.41 10.44
N PHE A 299 7.08 12.79 9.90
CA PHE A 299 6.17 11.78 9.34
C PHE A 299 5.24 12.25 8.22
N ASN A 300 4.87 11.31 7.35
CA ASN A 300 3.81 11.47 6.36
C ASN A 300 2.69 10.45 6.61
N ILE A 301 1.44 10.91 6.55
CA ILE A 301 0.25 10.04 6.58
C ILE A 301 -0.55 10.28 5.30
N SER A 302 -0.82 9.23 4.54
CA SER A 302 -1.63 9.28 3.31
C SER A 302 -2.71 8.20 3.33
N GLY A 303 -3.98 8.60 3.23
CA GLY A 303 -5.10 7.64 3.26
C GLY A 303 -5.36 6.99 1.93
N GLY A 304 -4.95 7.66 0.86
CA GLY A 304 -4.92 7.09 -0.47
C GLY A 304 -3.63 6.32 -0.75
N SER A 305 -3.36 6.17 -2.03
CA SER A 305 -2.14 5.60 -2.56
C SER A 305 -1.08 6.67 -2.77
N VAL A 306 0.19 6.24 -2.73
CA VAL A 306 1.34 7.10 -3.05
C VAL A 306 1.97 6.60 -4.33
N SER A 307 2.08 7.48 -5.33
CA SER A 307 2.79 7.24 -6.58
C SER A 307 3.95 8.23 -6.70
N GLY A 308 5.19 7.77 -6.53
CA GLY A 308 6.38 8.64 -6.55
C GLY A 308 7.32 8.45 -5.37
N VAL A 309 7.84 9.54 -4.80
CA VAL A 309 8.88 9.53 -3.76
C VAL A 309 8.32 10.07 -2.44
N GLN A 310 8.49 9.31 -1.35
CA GLN A 310 8.05 9.72 -0.01
C GLN A 310 9.17 9.55 1.01
N LEU A 311 9.56 10.66 1.64
CA LEU A 311 10.68 10.75 2.58
C LEU A 311 10.19 11.24 3.94
N SER A 312 10.63 10.59 5.03
CA SER A 312 10.43 11.14 6.38
C SER A 312 11.53 10.77 7.36
N GLY A 313 11.72 11.59 8.39
CA GLY A 313 12.71 11.30 9.43
C GLY A 313 12.36 10.09 10.29
N ILE A 314 11.07 9.84 10.57
CA ILE A 314 10.64 8.77 11.48
C ILE A 314 9.77 7.75 10.76
N TYR A 315 8.58 8.12 10.30
CA TYR A 315 7.65 7.13 9.74
C TYR A 315 6.76 7.62 8.60
N ASN A 316 6.43 6.71 7.70
CA ASN A 316 5.41 6.89 6.68
C ASN A 316 4.28 5.88 6.91
N ASP A 317 3.03 6.34 6.88
CA ASP A 317 1.83 5.49 6.93
C ASP A 317 0.97 5.70 5.68
N VAL A 318 0.75 4.64 4.91
CA VAL A 318 -0.03 4.67 3.66
C VAL A 318 -1.12 3.62 3.72
N TRP A 319 -2.38 4.03 3.56
CA TRP A 319 -3.51 3.11 3.66
C TRP A 319 -3.89 2.47 2.32
N GLY A 320 -3.57 3.16 1.21
CA GLY A 320 -3.66 2.62 -0.13
C GLY A 320 -2.41 1.83 -0.55
N ASN A 321 -2.14 1.86 -1.85
CA ASN A 321 -0.97 1.21 -2.44
C ASN A 321 0.21 2.19 -2.54
N VAL A 322 1.42 1.67 -2.66
CA VAL A 322 2.61 2.46 -2.97
C VAL A 322 3.22 1.99 -4.28
N SER A 323 3.43 2.93 -5.21
CA SER A 323 4.17 2.71 -6.45
C SER A 323 5.32 3.72 -6.54
N GLY A 324 6.52 3.33 -6.13
CA GLY A 324 7.68 4.21 -6.14
C GLY A 324 8.67 3.96 -5.00
N THR A 325 9.25 5.02 -4.47
CA THR A 325 10.35 4.96 -3.49
C THR A 325 9.93 5.55 -2.15
N GLN A 326 10.09 4.78 -1.08
CA GLN A 326 9.94 5.25 0.30
C GLN A 326 11.26 5.15 1.06
N LEU A 327 11.62 6.19 1.80
CA LEU A 327 12.76 6.18 2.72
C LEU A 327 12.35 6.80 4.05
N THR A 328 12.59 6.06 5.14
CA THR A 328 12.30 6.51 6.51
C THR A 328 13.43 6.17 7.47
N GLY A 329 13.59 6.98 8.52
CA GLY A 329 14.55 6.66 9.57
C GLY A 329 14.13 5.49 10.46
N ILE A 330 12.82 5.23 10.65
CA ILE A 330 12.36 4.15 11.54
C ILE A 330 11.42 3.16 10.83
N LYS A 331 10.26 3.61 10.35
CA LYS A 331 9.17 2.69 9.94
C LYS A 331 8.43 3.13 8.69
N ASN A 332 8.26 2.21 7.73
CA ASN A 332 7.21 2.31 6.71
C ASN A 332 6.05 1.35 7.03
N ASN A 333 4.81 1.83 6.93
CA ASN A 333 3.60 1.02 7.06
C ASN A 333 2.70 1.19 5.84
N ILE A 334 2.32 0.09 5.18
CA ILE A 334 1.43 0.10 4.02
C ILE A 334 0.29 -0.91 4.23
N LYS A 335 -0.96 -0.44 4.23
CA LYS A 335 -2.15 -1.34 4.32
C LYS A 335 -2.53 -1.96 2.96
N GLY A 336 -2.11 -1.35 1.84
CA GLY A 336 -2.27 -1.92 0.50
C GLY A 336 -1.07 -2.76 0.05
N SER A 337 -0.84 -2.76 -1.26
CA SER A 337 0.31 -3.39 -1.91
C SER A 337 1.42 -2.37 -2.21
N ARG A 338 2.65 -2.85 -2.35
CA ARG A 338 3.83 -2.03 -2.66
C ARG A 338 4.50 -2.51 -3.94
N SER A 339 4.85 -1.59 -4.83
CA SER A 339 5.74 -1.81 -5.98
C SER A 339 6.84 -0.74 -5.98
N GLY A 340 8.11 -1.12 -6.02
CA GLY A 340 9.24 -0.18 -6.11
C GLY A 340 10.32 -0.41 -5.06
N VAL A 341 10.79 0.64 -4.38
CA VAL A 341 11.88 0.59 -3.40
C VAL A 341 11.38 1.07 -2.03
N GLN A 342 11.66 0.32 -0.97
CA GLN A 342 11.26 0.69 0.38
C GLN A 342 12.42 0.49 1.36
N LEU A 343 12.88 1.58 1.95
CA LEU A 343 14.01 1.65 2.88
C LEU A 343 13.53 2.18 4.23
N ALA A 344 13.88 1.47 5.31
CA ALA A 344 13.63 1.91 6.68
C ALA A 344 14.84 1.62 7.56
N GLY A 345 15.11 2.48 8.53
CA GLY A 345 16.15 2.18 9.52
C GLY A 345 15.83 0.94 10.35
N LEU A 346 14.56 0.68 10.71
CA LEU A 346 14.19 -0.48 11.53
C LEU A 346 13.16 -1.42 10.91
N PHE A 347 12.00 -0.90 10.45
CA PHE A 347 10.84 -1.72 10.10
C PHE A 347 10.18 -1.35 8.77
N ASN A 348 9.90 -2.35 7.93
CA ASN A 348 8.96 -2.22 6.82
C ASN A 348 7.80 -3.20 7.01
N ASN A 349 6.56 -2.71 6.95
CA ASN A 349 5.36 -3.53 7.01
C ASN A 349 4.45 -3.29 5.80
N VAL A 350 4.06 -4.37 5.12
CA VAL A 350 3.11 -4.35 3.99
C VAL A 350 2.03 -5.39 4.22
N GLN A 351 0.76 -4.97 4.24
CA GLN A 351 -0.35 -5.86 4.58
C GLN A 351 -0.80 -6.75 3.41
N LYS A 352 -0.49 -6.37 2.16
CA LYS A 352 -0.83 -7.18 0.97
C LYS A 352 0.44 -7.66 0.26
N ASN A 353 0.57 -7.37 -1.04
CA ASN A 353 1.67 -7.87 -1.86
C ASN A 353 2.79 -6.83 -1.96
N SER A 354 4.01 -7.31 -2.20
CA SER A 354 5.22 -6.50 -2.26
C SER A 354 6.08 -6.92 -3.45
N SER A 355 6.36 -6.00 -4.37
CA SER A 355 7.26 -6.19 -5.51
C SER A 355 8.40 -5.18 -5.52
N GLY A 356 9.60 -5.63 -5.89
CA GLY A 356 10.80 -4.79 -5.95
C GLY A 356 11.75 -4.99 -4.75
N PHE A 357 12.40 -3.92 -4.29
CA PHE A 357 13.47 -3.98 -3.29
C PHE A 357 13.01 -3.48 -1.91
N GLN A 358 13.29 -4.23 -0.85
CA GLN A 358 12.93 -3.91 0.53
C GLN A 358 14.17 -4.04 1.42
N LEU A 359 14.50 -2.99 2.17
CA LEU A 359 15.59 -3.02 3.14
C LEU A 359 15.16 -2.40 4.46
N ALA A 360 15.40 -3.13 5.55
CA ALA A 360 15.16 -2.69 6.91
C ALA A 360 16.35 -3.06 7.81
N GLY A 361 16.69 -2.25 8.80
CA GLY A 361 17.75 -2.63 9.74
C GLY A 361 17.39 -3.86 10.57
N LEU A 362 16.11 -4.06 10.91
CA LEU A 362 15.69 -5.18 11.75
C LEU A 362 14.66 -6.11 11.08
N PHE A 363 13.54 -5.59 10.57
CA PHE A 363 12.42 -6.43 10.10
C PHE A 363 11.80 -5.95 8.79
N ASN A 364 11.60 -6.88 7.85
CA ASN A 364 10.63 -6.73 6.76
C ASN A 364 9.49 -7.73 6.97
N SER A 365 8.24 -7.26 7.01
CA SER A 365 7.05 -8.11 7.09
C SER A 365 6.07 -7.82 5.95
N VAL A 366 5.69 -8.87 5.22
CA VAL A 366 4.72 -8.82 4.13
C VAL A 366 3.68 -9.92 4.34
N HIS A 367 2.42 -9.56 4.57
CA HIS A 367 1.33 -10.52 4.86
C HIS A 367 0.74 -11.15 3.59
N GLY A 368 1.50 -11.16 2.50
CA GLY A 368 1.07 -11.63 1.20
C GLY A 368 2.25 -12.11 0.37
N LYS A 369 2.20 -11.88 -0.93
CA LYS A 369 3.23 -12.33 -1.85
C LYS A 369 4.38 -11.32 -1.97
N VAL A 370 5.60 -11.83 -1.92
CA VAL A 370 6.84 -11.11 -2.21
C VAL A 370 7.40 -11.54 -3.57
N SER A 371 7.57 -10.57 -4.46
CA SER A 371 8.22 -10.72 -5.78
C SER A 371 9.39 -9.75 -5.89
N GLY A 372 10.58 -10.12 -5.39
CA GLY A 372 11.75 -9.24 -5.41
C GLY A 372 12.76 -9.57 -4.33
N VAL A 373 13.41 -8.55 -3.75
CA VAL A 373 14.47 -8.72 -2.75
C VAL A 373 14.02 -8.13 -1.42
N GLN A 374 14.19 -8.89 -0.33
CA GLN A 374 14.00 -8.43 1.05
C GLN A 374 15.30 -8.63 1.84
N ILE A 375 15.84 -7.55 2.40
CA ILE A 375 17.04 -7.57 3.24
C ILE A 375 16.71 -6.99 4.61
N ALA A 376 16.92 -7.78 5.66
CA ALA A 376 16.72 -7.38 7.03
C ALA A 376 17.88 -7.84 7.90
N GLY A 377 18.30 -7.03 8.87
CA GLY A 377 19.34 -7.46 9.82
C GLY A 377 18.92 -8.67 10.65
N LEU A 378 17.64 -8.76 11.03
CA LEU A 378 17.12 -9.88 11.84
C LEU A 378 16.15 -10.76 11.06
N PHE A 379 14.98 -10.25 10.67
CA PHE A 379 13.90 -11.09 10.14
C PHE A 379 13.31 -10.60 8.83
N ASN A 380 13.11 -11.54 7.89
CA ASN A 380 12.18 -11.36 6.77
C ASN A 380 11.00 -12.32 6.92
N GLN A 381 9.79 -11.80 6.74
CA GLN A 381 8.55 -12.58 6.78
C GLN A 381 7.72 -12.32 5.51
N ALA A 382 7.24 -13.41 4.91
CA ALA A 382 6.29 -13.40 3.80
C ALA A 382 5.28 -14.54 3.91
N ASP A 383 4.06 -14.41 3.38
CA ASP A 383 3.21 -15.59 3.19
C ASP A 383 3.75 -16.46 2.05
N ARG A 384 4.08 -15.81 0.92
CA ARG A 384 4.73 -16.46 -0.22
C ARG A 384 5.92 -15.64 -0.70
N SER A 385 7.07 -16.27 -0.88
CA SER A 385 8.27 -15.63 -1.43
C SER A 385 8.69 -16.24 -2.76
N ASP A 386 8.57 -15.50 -3.85
CA ASP A 386 9.07 -15.87 -5.18
C ASP A 386 10.43 -15.19 -5.49
N GLY A 387 11.08 -14.61 -4.49
CA GLY A 387 12.26 -13.75 -4.62
C GLY A 387 13.46 -14.16 -3.78
N LEU A 388 14.28 -13.19 -3.37
CA LEU A 388 15.44 -13.38 -2.49
C LEU A 388 15.16 -12.76 -1.12
N GLN A 389 15.34 -13.55 -0.06
CA GLN A 389 15.32 -13.06 1.32
C GLN A 389 16.70 -13.20 1.94
N ILE A 390 17.23 -12.13 2.54
CA ILE A 390 18.51 -12.10 3.25
C ILE A 390 18.28 -11.55 4.66
N GLY A 391 18.54 -12.36 5.68
CA GLY A 391 18.47 -11.95 7.08
C GLY A 391 18.87 -13.10 7.99
N LEU A 392 19.06 -12.84 9.29
CA LEU A 392 19.39 -13.94 10.21
C LEU A 392 18.31 -15.03 10.21
N ILE A 393 17.04 -14.63 10.13
CA ILE A 393 15.90 -15.53 10.11
C ILE A 393 14.97 -15.17 8.96
N ASN A 394 14.71 -16.11 8.06
CA ASN A 394 13.74 -15.94 6.98
C ASN A 394 12.55 -16.87 7.22
N ILE A 395 11.33 -16.34 7.13
CA ILE A 395 10.09 -17.07 7.37
C ILE A 395 9.18 -16.91 6.15
N ALA A 396 8.74 -18.05 5.59
CA ALA A 396 7.68 -18.06 4.60
C ALA A 396 6.79 -19.31 4.69
N ARG A 397 5.49 -19.17 4.41
CA ARG A 397 4.62 -20.36 4.30
C ARG A 397 4.94 -21.15 3.03
N SER A 398 5.21 -20.46 1.92
CA SER A 398 5.76 -21.06 0.72
C SER A 398 6.87 -20.24 0.07
N SER A 399 7.86 -20.90 -0.54
CA SER A 399 8.86 -20.19 -1.33
C SER A 399 9.36 -20.95 -2.56
N SER A 400 9.27 -20.28 -3.71
CA SER A 400 9.94 -20.70 -4.95
C SER A 400 11.30 -20.00 -5.16
N GLY A 401 11.69 -19.15 -4.21
CA GLY A 401 12.84 -18.26 -4.26
C GLY A 401 14.09 -18.78 -3.54
N TYR A 402 14.96 -17.85 -3.16
CA TYR A 402 16.17 -18.08 -2.37
C TYR A 402 16.00 -17.46 -0.98
N SER A 403 16.42 -18.18 0.05
CA SER A 403 16.45 -17.67 1.43
C SER A 403 17.86 -17.88 1.98
N LEU A 404 18.56 -16.79 2.23
CA LEU A 404 19.89 -16.78 2.83
C LEU A 404 19.76 -16.27 4.26
N GLY A 405 20.01 -17.15 5.22
CA GLY A 405 19.90 -16.83 6.62
C GLY A 405 20.44 -17.94 7.50
N LEU A 406 20.70 -17.59 8.76
CA LEU A 406 21.13 -18.56 9.76
C LEU A 406 20.03 -19.62 9.99
N LEU A 407 18.77 -19.20 9.98
CA LEU A 407 17.59 -20.07 10.04
C LEU A 407 16.60 -19.70 8.93
N ASN A 408 16.13 -20.69 8.18
CA ASN A 408 15.13 -20.47 7.13
C ASN A 408 13.91 -21.38 7.37
N PHE A 409 12.83 -20.81 7.88
CA PHE A 409 11.57 -21.51 8.13
C PHE A 409 10.65 -21.37 6.92
N ILE A 410 10.81 -22.27 5.95
CA ILE A 410 10.00 -22.30 4.73
C ILE A 410 9.07 -23.52 4.77
N GLY A 411 7.76 -23.30 4.86
CA GLY A 411 6.76 -24.35 5.09
C GLY A 411 6.79 -25.49 4.06
N ASP A 412 6.83 -25.17 2.77
CA ASP A 412 6.99 -26.12 1.66
C ASP A 412 8.46 -26.30 1.20
N GLY A 413 9.40 -25.89 2.05
CA GLY A 413 10.82 -25.82 1.74
C GLY A 413 11.58 -27.14 1.82
N TYR A 414 12.90 -27.03 1.73
CA TYR A 414 13.85 -28.13 1.93
C TYR A 414 14.22 -28.20 3.42
N ASN A 415 13.38 -28.91 4.19
CA ASN A 415 13.56 -29.13 5.63
C ASN A 415 13.89 -30.61 5.85
N LYS A 416 15.16 -30.92 6.16
CA LYS A 416 15.65 -32.30 6.28
C LYS A 416 16.52 -32.48 7.52
N VAL A 417 16.49 -33.68 8.07
CA VAL A 417 17.43 -34.10 9.12
C VAL A 417 18.23 -35.28 8.60
N SER A 418 19.56 -35.21 8.64
CA SER A 418 20.44 -36.29 8.21
C SER A 418 21.26 -36.80 9.39
N LEU A 419 21.35 -38.12 9.53
CA LEU A 419 22.24 -38.81 10.44
C LEU A 419 23.23 -39.63 9.61
N GLY A 420 24.53 -39.45 9.80
CA GLY A 420 25.51 -40.11 8.94
C GLY A 420 26.90 -40.26 9.52
N TYR A 421 27.71 -40.96 8.75
CA TYR A 421 29.12 -41.26 8.98
C TYR A 421 29.94 -40.68 7.82
N ASN A 422 31.14 -40.18 8.11
CA ASN A 422 32.10 -39.83 7.07
C ASN A 422 33.53 -40.17 7.51
N GLU A 423 34.48 -39.99 6.60
CA GLU A 423 35.87 -40.39 6.81
C GLU A 423 36.64 -39.57 7.88
N THR A 424 36.00 -38.56 8.48
CA THR A 424 36.57 -37.71 9.53
C THR A 424 35.81 -37.82 10.86
N ILE A 425 34.49 -37.99 10.80
CA ILE A 425 33.60 -37.98 11.97
C ILE A 425 32.68 -39.21 11.94
N ASP A 426 32.64 -39.97 13.03
CA ASP A 426 31.83 -41.20 13.14
C ASP A 426 30.32 -40.92 13.08
N LEU A 427 29.86 -40.01 13.95
CA LEU A 427 28.46 -39.68 14.09
C LEU A 427 28.24 -38.22 13.72
N ASN A 428 27.47 -37.97 12.67
CA ASN A 428 27.14 -36.62 12.20
C ASN A 428 25.63 -36.45 12.18
N ILE A 429 25.17 -35.32 12.71
CA ILE A 429 23.81 -34.84 12.54
C ILE A 429 23.83 -33.55 11.71
N ALA A 430 22.95 -33.47 10.72
CA ALA A 430 22.76 -32.27 9.91
C ALA A 430 21.30 -31.87 9.89
N LEU A 431 21.00 -30.63 10.25
CA LEU A 431 19.70 -30.00 10.04
C LEU A 431 19.81 -29.09 8.82
N LYS A 432 18.98 -29.33 7.80
CA LYS A 432 18.96 -28.58 6.53
C LYS A 432 17.66 -27.80 6.45
N THR A 433 17.72 -26.48 6.27
CA THR A 433 16.54 -25.59 6.26
C THR A 433 16.65 -24.55 5.14
N GLY A 434 15.55 -24.28 4.41
CA GLY A 434 15.52 -23.31 3.32
C GLY A 434 14.72 -23.79 2.13
N THR A 435 15.18 -23.52 0.92
CA THR A 435 14.55 -24.01 -0.32
C THR A 435 15.46 -25.02 -1.01
N LYS A 436 14.94 -25.77 -2.00
CA LYS A 436 15.80 -26.66 -2.82
C LYS A 436 16.90 -25.90 -3.56
N LYS A 437 16.65 -24.62 -3.88
CA LYS A 437 17.62 -23.78 -4.59
C LYS A 437 18.80 -23.41 -3.68
N LEU A 438 18.52 -23.12 -2.41
CA LEU A 438 19.52 -22.83 -1.39
C LEU A 438 18.98 -23.16 0.01
N TYR A 439 19.71 -23.99 0.75
CA TYR A 439 19.43 -24.29 2.15
C TYR A 439 20.67 -24.10 3.02
N THR A 440 20.42 -23.72 4.28
CA THR A 440 21.43 -23.66 5.34
C THR A 440 21.54 -25.00 6.03
N LEU A 441 22.77 -25.44 6.27
CA LEU A 441 23.09 -26.62 7.06
C LEU A 441 23.56 -26.20 8.45
N TRP A 442 23.00 -26.83 9.47
CA TRP A 442 23.52 -26.86 10.82
C TRP A 442 24.11 -28.24 11.07
N LEU A 443 25.39 -28.28 11.43
CA LEU A 443 26.17 -29.50 11.50
C LEU A 443 26.64 -29.70 12.94
N GLY A 444 26.44 -30.90 13.46
CA GLY A 444 27.01 -31.38 14.70
C GLY A 444 27.58 -32.77 14.49
N GLY A 445 28.63 -33.14 15.21
CA GLY A 445 29.15 -34.50 15.13
C GLY A 445 30.16 -34.84 16.19
N MET A 446 30.42 -36.13 16.36
CA MET A 446 31.41 -36.63 17.29
C MET A 446 32.02 -37.97 16.86
N ASN A 447 33.25 -38.22 17.32
CA ASN A 447 33.85 -39.56 17.34
C ASN A 447 33.58 -40.22 18.69
N THR A 448 33.24 -41.50 18.65
CA THR A 448 32.78 -42.25 19.84
C THR A 448 33.87 -43.10 20.48
N GLU A 449 35.01 -43.26 19.80
CA GLU A 449 36.17 -43.98 20.29
C GLU A 449 36.82 -43.25 21.48
N LYS A 450 37.14 -44.01 22.55
CA LYS A 450 37.62 -43.44 23.82
C LYS A 450 38.95 -42.68 23.68
N ASP A 451 39.85 -43.17 22.83
CA ASP A 451 41.22 -42.65 22.65
C ASP A 451 41.34 -41.74 21.42
N ASN A 452 40.22 -41.44 20.75
CA ASN A 452 40.17 -40.71 19.49
C ASN A 452 38.95 -39.76 19.44
N ARG A 453 38.64 -39.12 20.57
CA ARG A 453 37.49 -38.22 20.71
C ARG A 453 37.65 -37.02 19.81
N LEU A 454 36.58 -36.64 19.15
CA LEU A 454 36.50 -35.45 18.30
C LEU A 454 35.09 -34.90 18.42
N TYR A 455 34.92 -33.59 18.52
CA TYR A 455 33.61 -32.97 18.44
C TYR A 455 33.62 -31.92 17.34
N ALA A 456 32.56 -31.89 16.55
CA ALA A 456 32.44 -30.99 15.42
C ALA A 456 31.14 -30.21 15.51
N PHE A 457 31.20 -28.92 15.21
CA PHE A 457 30.02 -28.10 14.96
C PHE A 457 30.30 -27.10 13.86
N GLY A 458 29.30 -26.79 13.04
CA GLY A 458 29.53 -25.97 11.87
C GLY A 458 28.27 -25.56 11.15
N LEU A 459 28.49 -24.73 10.13
CA LEU A 459 27.44 -24.25 9.24
C LEU A 459 27.84 -24.52 7.79
N GLY A 460 26.85 -24.60 6.93
CA GLY A 460 27.07 -24.74 5.50
C GLY A 460 25.92 -24.21 4.67
N LEU A 461 26.15 -24.19 3.36
CA LEU A 461 25.16 -23.89 2.35
C LEU A 461 25.12 -25.03 1.34
N GLY A 462 23.94 -25.37 0.87
CA GLY A 462 23.77 -26.42 -0.13
C GLY A 462 22.66 -26.14 -1.11
N THR A 463 22.67 -26.89 -2.20
CA THR A 463 21.59 -26.90 -3.19
C THR A 463 21.12 -28.32 -3.44
N ALA A 464 19.91 -28.48 -3.98
CA ALA A 464 19.29 -29.76 -4.28
C ALA A 464 18.79 -29.76 -5.73
N ILE A 465 19.46 -30.56 -6.55
CA ILE A 465 19.21 -30.67 -7.98
C ILE A 465 18.56 -32.03 -8.22
N ASP A 466 17.25 -32.05 -8.48
CA ASP A 466 16.54 -33.28 -8.82
C ASP A 466 16.96 -33.75 -10.22
N ILE A 467 17.69 -34.87 -10.32
CA ILE A 467 18.14 -35.46 -11.59
C ILE A 467 17.06 -36.38 -12.15
N THR A 468 16.50 -37.22 -11.29
CA THR A 468 15.36 -38.09 -11.60
C THR A 468 14.35 -38.05 -10.45
N LYS A 469 13.24 -38.78 -10.57
CA LYS A 469 12.26 -38.90 -9.47
C LYS A 469 12.84 -39.57 -8.22
N TRP A 470 13.88 -40.40 -8.37
CA TRP A 470 14.49 -41.19 -7.29
C TRP A 470 15.91 -40.73 -6.91
N LEU A 471 16.55 -39.88 -7.71
CA LEU A 471 17.91 -39.37 -7.47
C LEU A 471 17.94 -37.84 -7.45
N THR A 472 18.50 -37.28 -6.37
CA THR A 472 18.80 -35.86 -6.20
C THR A 472 20.30 -35.69 -5.96
N LEU A 473 20.92 -34.71 -6.62
CA LEU A 473 22.31 -34.32 -6.38
C LEU A 473 22.35 -33.15 -5.39
N ASN A 474 23.21 -33.24 -4.38
CA ASN A 474 23.37 -32.25 -3.32
C ASN A 474 24.82 -31.78 -3.22
N PRO A 475 25.22 -30.75 -3.99
CA PRO A 475 26.44 -30.00 -3.74
C PRO A 475 26.28 -29.18 -2.45
N GLU A 476 27.15 -29.41 -1.47
CA GLU A 476 27.13 -28.76 -0.16
C GLU A 476 28.52 -28.23 0.19
N LEU A 477 28.61 -26.99 0.65
CA LEU A 477 29.83 -26.37 1.17
C LEU A 477 29.64 -26.09 2.66
N SER A 478 30.57 -26.55 3.49
CA SER A 478 30.50 -26.37 4.94
C SER A 478 31.84 -25.95 5.55
N CYS A 479 31.75 -25.22 6.66
CA CYS A 479 32.87 -24.93 7.55
C CYS A 479 32.53 -25.46 8.94
N ARG A 480 33.43 -26.28 9.49
CA ARG A 480 33.25 -26.98 10.77
C ARG A 480 34.41 -26.66 11.69
N TYR A 481 34.13 -26.26 12.92
CA TYR A 481 35.12 -26.24 13.97
C TYR A 481 35.27 -27.64 14.56
N LEU A 482 36.50 -28.07 14.76
CA LEU A 482 36.85 -29.41 15.23
C LEU A 482 37.55 -29.32 16.61
N TYR A 483 36.82 -29.61 17.67
CA TYR A 483 37.38 -29.65 19.01
C TYR A 483 38.17 -30.94 19.24
N GLN A 484 39.49 -30.78 19.37
CA GLN A 484 40.48 -31.83 19.59
C GLN A 484 41.12 -31.73 20.99
N GLY A 485 40.34 -31.33 21.99
CA GLY A 485 40.78 -31.25 23.40
C GLY A 485 41.28 -29.89 23.87
N ASN A 486 41.41 -28.91 22.96
CA ASN A 486 41.78 -27.53 23.30
C ASN A 486 40.99 -26.52 22.48
N TRP A 487 40.35 -25.58 23.17
CA TRP A 487 39.55 -24.50 22.56
C TRP A 487 40.38 -23.33 22.04
N LYS A 488 41.63 -23.21 22.50
CA LYS A 488 42.55 -22.15 22.05
C LYS A 488 43.03 -22.36 20.63
N ASP A 489 43.04 -23.62 20.20
CA ASP A 489 43.50 -23.98 18.87
C ASP A 489 42.37 -23.84 17.84
N ARG A 490 42.71 -23.22 16.71
CA ARG A 490 41.85 -23.00 15.57
C ARG A 490 41.91 -24.19 14.64
N ASN A 491 41.00 -25.12 14.86
CA ASN A 491 40.82 -26.32 14.04
C ASN A 491 39.60 -26.15 13.11
N LEU A 492 39.83 -25.74 11.86
CA LEU A 492 38.76 -25.44 10.90
C LEU A 492 38.82 -26.40 9.70
N LEU A 493 37.75 -27.17 9.51
CA LEU A 493 37.55 -28.04 8.36
C LEU A 493 36.55 -27.39 7.39
N ASN A 494 37.05 -26.96 6.24
CA ASN A 494 36.24 -26.58 5.10
C ASN A 494 36.02 -27.81 4.23
N ARG A 495 34.77 -28.14 3.94
CA ARG A 495 34.40 -29.35 3.23
C ARG A 495 33.40 -29.05 2.14
N PHE A 496 33.68 -29.55 0.95
CA PHE A 496 32.73 -29.60 -0.16
C PHE A 496 32.28 -31.04 -0.36
N ASP A 497 30.98 -31.30 -0.18
CA ASP A 497 30.35 -32.60 -0.39
C ASP A 497 29.60 -32.58 -1.73
N LEU A 498 29.80 -33.61 -2.56
CA LEU A 498 28.99 -33.85 -3.75
C LEU A 498 28.13 -35.08 -3.52
N ALA A 499 27.02 -34.90 -2.81
CA ALA A 499 26.25 -36.01 -2.29
C ALA A 499 25.14 -36.47 -3.26
N PHE A 500 25.03 -37.77 -3.46
CA PHE A 500 23.96 -38.43 -4.21
C PHE A 500 22.89 -38.91 -3.23
N ASN A 501 21.68 -38.35 -3.32
CA ASN A 501 20.53 -38.68 -2.48
C ASN A 501 19.54 -39.57 -3.25
N PHE A 502 19.45 -40.83 -2.82
CA PHE A 502 18.56 -41.85 -3.33
C PHE A 502 17.30 -41.92 -2.47
N LYS A 503 16.15 -41.57 -3.06
CA LYS A 503 14.83 -41.60 -2.39
C LYS A 503 14.32 -43.03 -2.35
N LEU A 504 14.25 -43.62 -1.15
CA LEU A 504 13.77 -45.00 -0.96
C LEU A 504 12.25 -45.06 -0.81
N SER A 505 11.69 -44.13 -0.03
CA SER A 505 10.26 -44.01 0.23
C SER A 505 9.89 -42.56 0.53
N LYS A 506 8.61 -42.29 0.84
CA LYS A 506 8.19 -40.95 1.25
C LYS A 506 8.84 -40.58 2.59
N GLY A 507 9.74 -39.60 2.56
CA GLY A 507 10.39 -39.06 3.76
C GLY A 507 11.61 -39.82 4.25
N ILE A 508 12.14 -40.79 3.49
CA ILE A 508 13.40 -41.49 3.81
C ILE A 508 14.26 -41.59 2.54
N SER A 509 15.50 -41.11 2.66
CA SER A 509 16.52 -41.19 1.62
C SER A 509 17.85 -41.69 2.18
N ILE A 510 18.62 -42.39 1.35
CA ILE A 510 20.04 -42.64 1.60
C ILE A 510 20.85 -41.62 0.81
N THR A 511 21.83 -41.00 1.46
CA THR A 511 22.74 -40.04 0.86
C THR A 511 24.15 -40.58 0.93
N THR A 512 24.89 -40.55 -0.17
CA THR A 512 26.30 -40.97 -0.21
C THR A 512 27.07 -40.20 -1.25
N GLY A 513 28.37 -39.97 -1.08
CA GLY A 513 29.17 -39.35 -2.13
C GLY A 513 30.56 -38.92 -1.69
N PRO A 514 31.39 -38.51 -2.67
CA PRO A 514 32.73 -38.00 -2.41
C PRO A 514 32.69 -36.62 -1.76
N SER A 515 33.80 -36.28 -1.10
CA SER A 515 34.03 -34.95 -0.54
C SER A 515 35.46 -34.48 -0.78
N ALA A 516 35.63 -33.17 -0.87
CA ALA A 516 36.93 -32.51 -0.85
C ALA A 516 37.06 -31.73 0.45
N ASN A 517 38.15 -31.96 1.18
CA ASN A 517 38.37 -31.43 2.51
C ASN A 517 39.63 -30.57 2.53
N ILE A 518 39.53 -29.39 3.15
CA ILE A 518 40.65 -28.49 3.43
C ILE A 518 40.60 -28.13 4.91
N TYR A 519 41.58 -28.63 5.64
CA TYR A 519 41.69 -28.46 7.08
C TYR A 519 42.83 -27.50 7.43
N TYR A 520 42.52 -26.51 8.26
CA TYR A 520 43.47 -25.63 8.88
C TYR A 520 43.57 -25.95 10.37
N THR A 521 44.79 -26.01 10.89
CA THR A 521 45.06 -26.08 12.32
C THR A 521 46.32 -25.32 12.71
N ASP A 522 46.29 -24.69 13.88
CA ASP A 522 47.46 -24.19 14.60
C ASP A 522 47.78 -25.01 15.86
N GLN A 523 47.10 -26.15 16.05
CA GLN A 523 47.42 -27.13 17.08
C GLN A 523 48.67 -27.89 16.66
N ASP A 524 49.78 -27.68 17.38
CA ASP A 524 51.05 -28.33 17.09
C ASP A 524 51.23 -29.67 17.82
N ASN A 525 50.51 -29.87 18.93
CA ASN A 525 50.65 -31.04 19.79
C ASN A 525 49.30 -31.80 19.95
N PRO A 526 49.33 -33.14 19.94
CA PRO A 526 48.15 -33.94 20.25
C PRO A 526 47.75 -33.76 21.72
N VAL A 527 46.45 -33.82 22.00
CA VAL A 527 45.91 -33.89 23.36
C VAL A 527 45.51 -35.34 23.62
N GLU A 528 45.86 -35.87 24.80
CA GLU A 528 45.57 -37.25 25.18
C GLU A 528 44.07 -37.56 25.03
N ASN A 529 43.75 -38.72 24.46
CA ASN A 529 42.39 -39.21 24.18
C ASN A 529 41.59 -38.43 23.11
N TYR A 530 42.18 -37.44 22.45
CA TYR A 530 41.55 -36.71 21.36
C TYR A 530 42.18 -37.02 20.00
N ALA A 531 41.35 -36.99 18.96
CA ALA A 531 41.80 -37.12 17.59
C ALA A 531 42.79 -36.00 17.23
N TYR A 532 43.83 -36.33 16.47
CA TYR A 532 44.78 -35.35 15.94
C TYR A 532 44.90 -35.48 14.43
N LEU A 533 44.15 -34.66 13.70
CA LEU A 533 43.97 -34.76 12.24
C LEU A 533 45.25 -34.55 11.44
N LEU A 534 46.29 -33.95 12.02
CA LEU A 534 47.61 -33.86 11.39
C LEU A 534 48.30 -35.22 11.26
N ASN A 535 47.85 -36.27 11.96
CA ASN A 535 48.38 -37.62 11.83
C ASN A 535 47.72 -38.44 10.70
N ARG A 536 46.68 -37.90 10.03
CA ARG A 536 46.00 -38.58 8.92
C ARG A 536 46.98 -38.95 7.79
N THR A 537 46.97 -40.20 7.34
CA THR A 537 47.85 -40.73 6.28
C THR A 537 47.36 -40.37 4.88
N ASP A 538 46.05 -40.38 4.66
CA ASP A 538 45.43 -40.09 3.36
C ASP A 538 45.28 -38.59 3.19
N ARG A 539 46.34 -37.95 2.70
CA ARG A 539 46.44 -36.49 2.55
C ARG A 539 47.29 -36.08 1.35
N PHE A 540 47.02 -34.88 0.84
CA PHE A 540 47.93 -34.15 -0.04
C PHE A 540 48.41 -32.85 0.64
N ASN A 541 49.63 -32.45 0.32
CA ASN A 541 50.26 -31.27 0.90
C ASN A 541 49.84 -30.01 0.13
N LEU A 542 49.45 -28.96 0.85
CA LEU A 542 49.01 -27.68 0.29
C LEU A 542 50.08 -26.58 0.41
N GLY A 543 51.35 -26.96 0.63
CA GLY A 543 52.48 -26.03 0.71
C GLY A 543 52.62 -25.29 2.04
N ASN A 544 51.67 -25.44 2.97
CA ASN A 544 51.72 -24.88 4.31
C ASN A 544 51.59 -25.99 5.36
N ARG A 545 52.51 -26.02 6.36
CA ARG A 545 52.52 -27.05 7.41
C ARG A 545 51.23 -27.08 8.24
N LYS A 546 50.48 -25.98 8.29
CA LYS A 546 49.19 -25.82 8.97
C LYS A 546 47.95 -26.20 8.14
N LEU A 547 48.13 -26.49 6.85
CA LEU A 547 47.05 -26.89 5.94
C LEU A 547 47.18 -28.35 5.54
N ARG A 548 46.05 -29.05 5.50
CA ARG A 548 45.94 -30.42 4.99
C ARG A 548 44.75 -30.52 4.07
N GLY A 549 44.92 -31.21 2.94
CA GLY A 549 43.83 -31.55 2.04
C GLY A 549 43.67 -33.05 1.91
N TRP A 550 42.44 -33.53 1.75
CA TRP A 550 42.16 -34.93 1.40
C TRP A 550 40.83 -35.07 0.66
N ILE A 551 40.70 -36.19 -0.05
CA ILE A 551 39.42 -36.64 -0.60
C ILE A 551 38.81 -37.63 0.38
N GLY A 552 37.52 -37.49 0.62
CA GLY A 552 36.78 -38.31 1.55
C GLY A 552 35.51 -38.87 0.96
N TRP A 553 34.77 -39.61 1.77
CA TRP A 553 33.48 -40.19 1.41
C TRP A 553 32.57 -40.22 2.63
N GLY A 554 31.30 -39.90 2.43
CA GLY A 554 30.30 -39.93 3.48
C GLY A 554 29.07 -40.72 3.07
N ALA A 555 28.36 -41.26 4.07
CA ALA A 555 27.06 -41.89 3.91
C ALA A 555 26.13 -41.43 5.04
N ALA A 556 24.87 -41.15 4.74
CA ALA A 556 23.89 -40.68 5.70
C ALA A 556 22.48 -41.18 5.36
N ILE A 557 21.67 -41.40 6.39
CA ILE A 557 20.22 -41.54 6.25
C ILE A 557 19.62 -40.15 6.46
N THR A 558 18.77 -39.72 5.53
CA THR A 558 18.06 -38.44 5.60
C THR A 558 16.56 -38.69 5.73
N ILE A 559 15.94 -38.00 6.68
CA ILE A 559 14.52 -38.13 7.02
C ILE A 559 13.81 -36.80 6.74
N PHE A 560 12.50 -36.91 6.50
CA PHE A 560 11.53 -35.89 6.06
C PHE A 560 11.61 -35.62 4.57
#